data_AF-A0AAV4W8I7-F1
#
_entry.id   AF-A0AAV4W8I7-F1
#
_cell.length_a   1.000
_cell.length_b   1.000
_cell.length_c   1.000
_cell.angle_alpha   90.00
_cell.angle_beta   90.00
_cell.angle_gamma   90.00
#
_symmetry.space_group_name_H-M   'P 1'
#
loop_
_entity.id
_entity.type
_entity.pdbx_description
1 polymer ?
#
loop_
_entity_poly.entity_id
_entity_poly.type
_entity_poly.pdbx_seq_one_letter_code
_entity_poly.pdbx_strand_id
1 'polypeptide(L)' 'MTGLLTDIGVLEELIRSKVPQVHEHMVQTGVSWSMYVSKWFICLFAEVLPIETVLRIWDCLFYEGSKVLLRVAVTLL' A
#
# COMPACT_ATOMS: atom_id res chain seq x y z
N MET A 1 5.25 12.77 9.80
CA MET A 1 4.38 11.69 9.27
C MET A 1 3.57 12.10 8.03
N THR A 2 3.76 13.31 7.49
CA THR A 2 3.00 13.80 6.32
C THR A 2 3.18 12.92 5.07
N GLY A 3 4.41 12.47 4.78
CA GLY A 3 4.68 11.62 3.61
C GLY A 3 3.87 10.33 3.57
N LEU A 4 3.74 9.65 4.71
CA LEU A 4 2.91 8.44 4.83
C LEU A 4 1.43 8.73 4.50
N LEU A 5 0.88 9.83 5.02
CA LEU A 5 -0.51 10.19 4.73
C LEU A 5 -0.71 10.55 3.26
N THR A 6 0.30 11.18 2.64
CA THR A 6 0.31 11.43 1.20
C THR A 6 0.30 10.11 0.41
N ASP A 7 1.17 9.15 0.75
CA ASP A 7 1.22 7.85 0.07
C ASP A 7 -0.08 7.07 0.23
N ILE A 8 -0.71 7.11 1.41
CA ILE A 8 -2.02 6.49 1.65
C ILE A 8 -3.10 7.17 0.79
N GLY A 9 -3.12 8.50 0.70
CA GLY A 9 -4.06 9.21 -0.16
C GLY A 9 -3.86 8.88 -1.65
N VAL A 10 -2.60 8.71 -2.09
CA VAL A 10 -2.30 8.25 -3.45
C VAL A 10 -2.79 6.81 -3.66
N LEU A 11 -2.60 5.92 -2.69
CA LEU A 11 -3.12 4.54 -2.77
C LEU A 11 -4.65 4.53 -2.87
N GLU A 12 -5.35 5.30 -2.04
CA GLU A 12 -6.80 5.41 -2.08
C GLU A 12 -7.30 5.80 -3.47
N GLU A 13 -6.69 6.80 -4.10
CA GLU A 13 -7.05 7.23 -5.45
C GLU A 13 -6.72 6.16 -6.52
N LEU A 14 -5.59 5.46 -6.37
CA LEU A 14 -5.24 4.34 -7.25
C LEU A 14 -6.25 3.19 -7.14
N ILE A 15 -6.70 2.83 -5.94
CA ILE A 15 -7.71 1.78 -5.74
C ILE A 15 -9.06 2.25 -6.26
N ARG A 16 -9.46 3.50 -6.01
CA ARG A 16 -10.67 4.09 -6.58
C ARG A 16 -10.71 3.96 -8.10
N SER A 17 -9.59 4.21 -8.77
CA SER A 17 -9.48 4.12 -10.23
C SER A 17 -9.38 2.68 -10.75
N LYS A 18 -8.62 1.80 -10.09
CA LYS A 18 -8.30 0.46 -10.63
C LYS A 18 -9.20 -0.66 -10.11
N VAL A 19 -9.64 -0.57 -8.86
CA VAL A 19 -10.44 -1.61 -8.19
C VAL A 19 -11.57 -0.93 -7.39
N PRO A 20 -12.52 -0.26 -8.06
CA PRO A 20 -13.52 0.59 -7.42
C PRO A 20 -14.39 -0.16 -6.38
N GLN A 21 -14.61 -1.46 -6.58
CA GLN A 21 -15.36 -2.31 -5.64
C GLN A 21 -14.69 -2.40 -4.27
N VAL A 22 -13.36 -2.48 -4.22
CA VAL A 22 -12.59 -2.50 -2.96
C VAL A 22 -12.65 -1.13 -2.29
N HIS A 23 -12.50 -0.05 -3.04
CA HIS A 23 -12.65 1.30 -2.51
C HIS A 23 -14.04 1.51 -1.90
N GLU A 24 -15.11 1.11 -2.60
CA GLU A 24 -16.48 1.24 -2.09
C GLU A 24 -16.68 0.42 -0.81
N HIS A 25 -16.19 -0.81 -0.76
CA HIS A 25 -16.26 -1.64 0.44
C HIS A 25 -15.53 -1.01 1.62
N MET A 26 -14.33 -0.47 1.41
CA MET A 26 -13.57 0.24 2.44
C MET A 26 -14.36 1.46 2.97
N VAL A 27 -14.96 2.27 2.07
CA VAL A 27 -15.79 3.42 2.46
C VAL A 27 -17.01 2.97 3.26
N GLN A 28 -17.68 1.89 2.86
CA GLN A 28 -18.85 1.34 3.58
C GLN A 28 -18.50 0.85 4.99
N THR A 29 -17.28 0.36 5.22
CA THR A 29 -16.83 -0.04 6.57
C THR A 29 -16.60 1.15 7.52
N GLY A 30 -16.49 2.38 7.00
CA GLY A 30 -16.32 3.60 7.80
C GLY A 30 -14.98 3.72 8.52
N VAL A 31 -14.03 2.82 8.24
CA VAL A 31 -12.69 2.81 8.85
C VAL A 31 -11.70 3.52 7.93
N SER A 32 -10.80 4.31 8.52
CA SER A 32 -9.76 5.02 7.78
C SER A 32 -8.80 4.04 7.09
N TRP A 33 -8.43 4.32 5.83
CA TRP A 33 -7.38 3.63 5.08
C TRP A 33 -6.10 3.43 5.89
N SER A 34 -5.72 4.44 6.69
CA SER A 34 -4.52 4.36 7.52
C SER A 34 -4.55 3.19 8.51
N MET A 35 -5.72 2.74 8.97
CA MET A 35 -5.83 1.60 9.88
C MET A 35 -5.45 0.28 9.20
N TYR A 36 -5.68 0.17 7.89
CA TYR A 36 -5.41 -1.03 7.11
C TYR A 36 -3.97 -1.08 6.58
N VAL A 37 -3.50 0.03 6.00
CA VAL A 37 -2.29 0.01 5.17
C VAL A 37 -1.09 0.73 5.76
N SER A 38 -1.22 1.47 6.87
CA SER A 38 -0.08 2.25 7.41
C SER A 38 1.14 1.38 7.73
N LYS A 39 0.92 0.17 8.27
CA LYS A 39 1.98 -0.80 8.56
C LYS A 39 2.72 -1.26 7.30
N TRP A 40 2.05 -1.30 6.15
CA TRP A 40 2.64 -1.73 4.89
C TRP A 40 3.76 -0.76 4.46
N PHE A 41 3.51 0.54 4.58
CA PHE A 41 4.45 1.58 4.19
C PHE A 41 5.51 1.85 5.27
N ILE A 42 5.12 1.90 6.55
CA ILE A 42 6.07 2.16 7.65
C ILE A 42 7.12 1.07 7.75
N CYS A 43 6.70 -0.20 7.63
CA CYS A 43 7.61 -1.35 7.75
C CYS A 43 8.09 -1.86 6.39
N LEU A 44 7.81 -1.16 5.28
CA LEU A 44 8.16 -1.58 3.92
C LEU A 44 7.81 -3.07 3.65
N PHE A 45 6.60 -3.47 4.09
CA PHE A 45 6.06 -4.84 4.07
C PHE A 45 6.78 -5.90 4.90
N ALA A 46 7.87 -5.58 5.61
CA ALA A 46 8.68 -6.55 6.37
C ALA A 46 7.92 -7.29 7.48
N GLU A 47 6.88 -6.67 8.03
CA GLU A 47 6.04 -7.26 9.08
C GLU A 47 4.69 -7.77 8.58
N VAL A 48 4.50 -7.85 7.25
CA VAL A 48 3.22 -8.17 6.60
C VAL A 48 3.32 -9.40 5.71
N LEU A 49 4.48 -9.61 5.07
CA LEU A 49 4.69 -10.68 4.09
C LEU A 49 5.85 -11.60 4.50
N PRO A 50 5.92 -12.85 3.97
CA PRO A 50 7.07 -13.72 4.14
C PRO A 50 8.37 -13.06 3.66
N ILE A 51 9.48 -13.36 4.33
CA ILE A 51 10.77 -12.68 4.11
C ILE A 51 11.25 -12.77 2.66
N GLU A 52 11.02 -13.90 2.00
CA GLU A 52 11.41 -14.11 0.59
C GLU A 52 10.68 -13.13 -0.34
N THR A 53 9.42 -12.81 -0.04
CA THR A 53 8.63 -11.84 -0.81
C THR A 53 9.10 -10.42 -0.53
N VAL A 54 9.36 -10.10 0.74
CA VAL A 54 9.86 -8.79 1.16
C VAL A 54 11.19 -8.48 0.47
N LEU A 55 12.11 -9.44 0.41
CA LEU A 55 13.40 -9.28 -0.26
C LEU A 55 13.24 -8.94 -1.75
N ARG A 56 12.32 -9.60 -2.46
CA ARG A 56 12.03 -9.26 -3.88
C ARG A 56 11.41 -7.88 -4.04
N ILE A 57 10.53 -7.48 -3.12
CA ILE A 57 9.98 -6.12 -3.10
C ILE A 57 11.10 -5.11 -2.90
N TRP A 58 12.05 -5.39 -2.00
CA TRP A 58 13.18 -4.52 -1.69
C TRP A 58 14.17 -4.43 -2.85
N ASP A 59 14.45 -5.53 -3.54
CA ASP A 59 15.26 -5.52 -4.77
C ASP A 59 14.67 -4.53 -5.78
N CYS A 60 13.36 -4.64 -6.06
CA CYS A 60 12.67 -3.71 -6.95
C CYS A 60 12.62 -2.29 -6.40
N LEU A 61 12.43 -2.10 -5.09
CA LEU A 61 12.39 -0.79 -4.44
C LEU A 61 13.72 -0.05 -4.62
N PHE A 62 14.85 -0.73 -4.39
CA PHE A 62 16.17 -0.13 -4.53
C PHE A 62 16.56 0.10 -6.00
N TYR A 63 16.02 -0.69 -6.93
CA TYR A 63 16.27 -0.52 -8.36
C TYR A 63 15.38 0.55 -9.02
N GLU A 64 14.07 0.55 -8.74
CA GLU A 64 13.07 1.39 -9.42
C GLU A 64 12.56 2.59 -8.59
N GLY A 65 12.77 2.58 -7.27
CA GLY A 65 12.31 3.60 -6.33
C GLY A 65 10.97 3.31 -5.66
N SER A 66 10.50 4.27 -4.86
CA SER A 66 9.37 4.13 -3.92
C SER A 66 8.02 3.78 -4.54
N LYS A 67 7.83 4.05 -5.84
CA LYS A 67 6.62 3.66 -6.60
C LYS A 67 6.31 2.16 -6.50
N VAL A 68 7.32 1.32 -6.25
CA VAL A 68 7.15 -0.12 -6.04
C VAL A 68 6.23 -0.41 -4.85
N LEU A 69 6.32 0.35 -3.77
CA LEU A 69 5.48 0.13 -2.58
C LEU A 69 3.99 0.31 -2.91
N LEU A 70 3.66 1.35 -3.68
CA LEU A 70 2.28 1.58 -4.16
C LEU A 70 1.82 0.47 -5.11
N ARG A 71 2.68 0.00 -6.02
CA ARG A 71 2.34 -1.11 -6.93
C ARG A 71 2.04 -2.41 -6.16
N VAL A 72 2.86 -2.73 -5.17
CA VAL A 72 2.64 -3.90 -4.30
C VAL A 72 1.35 -3.73 -3.51
N ALA A 73 1.11 -2.56 -2.91
CA ALA A 73 -0.12 -2.29 -2.17
C ALA A 73 -1.38 -2.45 -3.04
N VAL A 74 -1.36 -1.94 -4.28
CA VAL A 74 -2.46 -2.14 -5.25
C VAL A 74 -2.58 -3.60 -5.70
N THR A 75 -1.51 -4.38 -5.67
CA THR A 75 -1.55 -5.80 -6.08
C THR A 75 -2.14 -6.69 -4.97
N LEU A 76 -2.00 -6.28 -3.71
CA LEU A 76 -2.53 -7.00 -2.55
C LEU A 76 -4.02 -6.69 -2.28
N LEU A 77 -4.55 -5.61 -2.83
CA LEU A 77 -5.92 -5.12 -2.66
C LEU A 77 -6.74 -5.35 -3.94
#